data_AF-A0A1B8PFL6-F1
#
_entry.id   AF-A0A1B8PFL6-F1
#
_cell.length_a   1.000
_cell.length_b   1.000
_cell.length_c   1.000
_cell.angle_alpha   90.00
_cell.angle_beta   90.00
_cell.angle_gamma   90.00
#
_symmetry.space_group_name_H-M   'P 1'
#
loop_
_entity.id
_entity.type
_entity.pdbx_description
1 polymer ?
#
loop_
_entity_poly.entity_id
_entity_poly.type
_entity_poly.pdbx_seq_one_letter_code
_entity_poly.pdbx_strand_id
1 'polypeptide(L)' 'MNLNDFIKILKISILIDLGMYSMAFIKNRLDFHNVDVLNIVNSFPLVFIFCVFIFYLKKL' A
#
# COMPACT_ATOMS: atom_id res chain seq x y z
N MET A 1 13.27 -2.50 -15.06
CA MET A 1 12.01 -3.22 -14.74
C MET A 1 11.11 -3.09 -15.95
N ASN A 2 10.49 -4.16 -16.47
CA ASN A 2 9.61 -4.00 -17.63
C ASN A 2 8.34 -3.24 -17.22
N LEU A 3 7.72 -2.53 -18.17
CA LEU A 3 6.49 -1.77 -17.90
C LEU A 3 5.37 -2.66 -17.33
N ASN A 4 5.31 -3.92 -17.77
CA ASN A 4 4.39 -4.92 -17.24
C ASN A 4 4.69 -5.30 -15.77
N ASP A 5 5.97 -5.40 -15.40
CA ASP A 5 6.40 -5.64 -14.01
C ASP A 5 6.05 -4.42 -13.13
N PHE A 6 6.23 -3.21 -13.66
CA PHE A 6 5.86 -1.97 -12.98
C PHE A 6 4.37 -1.88 -12.69
N ILE A 7 3.53 -2.14 -13.69
CA ILE A 7 2.07 -2.18 -13.51
C ILE A 7 1.68 -3.25 -12.49
N LYS A 8 2.35 -4.40 -12.47
CA LYS A 8 2.10 -5.47 -11.50
C LYS A 8 2.42 -5.03 -10.07
N ILE A 9 3.55 -4.37 -9.85
CA ILE A 9 3.92 -3.84 -8.52
C ILE A 9 2.97 -2.73 -8.09
N LEU A 10 2.61 -1.83 -9.00
CA LEU A 10 1.65 -0.76 -8.72
C LEU A 10 0.31 -1.34 -8.25
N LYS A 11 -0.23 -2.34 -8.97
CA LYS A 11 -1.47 -3.02 -8.58
C LYS A 11 -1.37 -3.68 -7.21
N ILE A 12 -0.27 -4.37 -6.92
CA ILE A 12 -0.05 -5.03 -5.62
C ILE A 12 0.02 -3.99 -4.49
N SER A 13 0.74 -2.90 -4.70
CA SER A 13 0.90 -1.84 -3.69
C SER A 13 -0.46 -1.20 -3.38
N ILE A 14 -1.23 -0.83 -4.42
CA ILE A 14 -2.59 -0.32 -4.27
C ILE A 14 -3.48 -1.30 -3.50
N LEU A 15 -3.39 -2.61 -3.79
CA LEU A 15 -4.20 -3.62 -3.12
C LEU A 15 -3.86 -3.75 -1.63
N ILE A 16 -2.57 -3.67 -1.28
CA ILE A 16 -2.08 -3.72 0.10
C ILE A 16 -2.56 -2.49 0.87
N ASP A 17 -2.42 -1.30 0.30
CA ASP A 17 -2.86 -0.06 0.93
C ASP A 17 -4.38 -0.05 1.12
N LEU A 18 -5.15 -0.51 0.12
CA LEU A 18 -6.60 -0.67 0.25
C LEU A 18 -6.97 -1.66 1.37
N GLY A 19 -6.21 -2.74 1.52
CA GLY A 19 -6.34 -3.70 2.60
C GLY A 19 -6.09 -3.09 3.97
N MET A 20 -4.98 -2.36 4.14
CA MET A 20 -4.66 -1.65 5.39
C MET A 20 -5.74 -0.63 5.75
N TYR A 21 -6.24 0.09 4.76
CA TYR A 21 -7.30 1.08 4.93
C TYR A 21 -8.61 0.42 5.38
N SER A 22 -9.00 -0.70 4.77
CA SER A 22 -10.18 -1.47 5.19
C SER A 22 -10.04 -2.04 6.61
N MET A 23 -8.85 -2.49 6.99
CA MET A 23 -8.57 -3.00 8.33
C MET A 23 -8.67 -1.88 9.38
N ALA A 24 -8.12 -0.70 9.07
CA ALA A 24 -8.22 0.48 9.94
C ALA A 24 -9.68 0.92 10.11
N PHE A 25 -10.48 0.86 9.04
CA PHE A 25 -11.91 1.15 9.10
C PHE A 25 -12.69 0.19 10.00
N ILE A 26 -12.45 -1.11 9.85
CA ILE A 26 -13.14 -2.14 10.65
C ILE A 26 -12.73 -2.00 12.12
N LYS A 27 -11.44 -1.79 12.39
CA LYS A 27 -10.90 -1.66 13.75
C LYS A 27 -11.47 -0.46 14.49
N ASN A 28 -11.65 0.66 13.80
CA ASN A 28 -12.19 1.89 14.40
C ASN A 28 -13.72 1.99 14.30
N ARG A 29 -14.44 0.89 14.04
CA ARG A 29 -15.93 0.85 13.96
C ARG A 29 -16.54 1.95 13.07
N LEU A 30 -15.90 2.29 11.95
CA LEU A 30 -16.32 3.39 11.07
C LEU A 30 -16.36 4.78 11.75
N ASP A 31 -15.65 4.94 12.87
CA ASP A 31 -15.53 6.22 13.54
C ASP A 31 -14.44 7.07 12.84
N PHE A 32 -14.86 7.74 11.77
CA PHE A 32 -14.01 8.54 10.88
C PHE A 32 -13.24 9.64 11.61
N HIS A 33 -13.70 10.07 12.78
CA HIS A 33 -13.05 11.10 13.58
C HIS A 33 -11.72 10.66 14.19
N ASN A 34 -11.50 9.35 14.35
CA ASN A 34 -10.34 8.80 15.06
C ASN A 34 -9.40 7.99 14.15
N VAL A 35 -9.78 7.79 12.89
CA VAL A 35 -8.89 7.23 11.87
C VAL A 35 -8.16 8.41 11.24
N ASP A 36 -6.88 8.60 11.56
CA ASP A 36 -6.01 9.51 10.81
C ASP A 36 -5.79 8.92 9.40
N VAL A 37 -6.80 9.10 8.55
CA VAL A 37 -6.77 8.77 7.12
C VAL A 37 -5.50 9.30 6.48
N LEU A 38 -5.05 10.50 6.89
CA LEU A 38 -3.83 11.12 6.44
C LEU A 38 -2.58 10.28 6.78
N ASN A 39 -2.52 9.70 7.98
CA ASN A 39 -1.40 8.81 8.35
C ASN A 39 -1.38 7.53 7.52
N ILE A 40 -2.55 6.98 7.19
CA ILE A 40 -2.62 5.76 6.37
C ILE A 40 -2.25 6.09 4.91
N VAL A 41 -2.74 7.20 4.36
CA VAL A 41 -2.38 7.66 3.00
C VAL A 41 -0.89 8.00 2.91
N ASN A 42 -0.30 8.58 3.97
CA ASN A 42 1.14 8.83 4.05
C ASN A 42 1.98 7.54 4.08
N SER A 43 1.39 6.37 4.34
CA SER A 43 2.10 5.10 4.29
C SER A 43 2.17 4.49 2.88
N PHE A 44 1.33 4.94 1.93
CA PHE A 44 1.33 4.46 0.53
C PHE A 44 2.71 4.58 -0.16
N PRO A 45 3.44 5.71 -0.05
CA PRO A 45 4.75 5.83 -0.68
C PRO A 45 5.77 4.80 -0.12
N LEU A 46 5.68 4.49 1.18
CA LEU A 46 6.57 3.53 1.83
C LEU A 46 6.27 2.10 1.38
N VAL A 47 4.99 1.71 1.32
CA VAL A 47 4.55 0.41 0.82
C VAL A 47 4.96 0.23 -0.63
N PHE A 48 4.78 1.25 -1.46
CA PHE A 48 5.19 1.24 -2.86
C PHE A 48 6.70 1.06 -3.04
N ILE A 49 7.52 1.85 -2.31
CA ILE A 49 8.99 1.73 -2.35
C ILE A 49 9.44 0.33 -1.90
N PHE A 50 8.82 -0.21 -0.85
CA PHE A 50 9.12 -1.55 -0.35
C PHE A 50 8.79 -2.64 -1.39
N CYS A 51 7.64 -2.56 -2.05
CA CYS A 51 7.27 -3.50 -3.11
C CYS A 51 8.23 -3.42 -4.31
N VAL A 52 8.64 -2.22 -4.72
CA VAL A 52 9.66 -2.03 -5.76
C VAL A 52 10.99 -2.65 -5.34
N PHE A 53 11.41 -2.43 -4.09
CA PHE A 53 12.67 -2.95 -3.56
C PHE A 53 12.72 -4.49 -3.53
N ILE A 54 11.69 -5.15 -3.01
CA ILE A 54 11.59 -6.62 -3.01
C ILE A 54 11.68 -7.18 -4.43
N PHE A 55 10.95 -6.57 -5.36
CA PHE A 55 10.89 -7.08 -6.73
C PHE A 55 12.21 -6.85 -7.48
N TYR A 56 12.92 -5.76 -7.16
CA TYR A 56 14.25 -5.50 -7.68
C TYR A 56 15.27 -6.50 -7.14
N LEU A 57 15.24 -6.80 -5.83
CA LEU A 57 16.08 -7.85 -5.23
C LEU A 57 15.80 -9.23 -5.82
N LYS A 58 14.52 -9.57 -6.07
CA LYS A 58 14.14 -10.85 -6.67
C LYS A 58 14.62 -11.03 -8.11
N LYS A 59 14.95 -9.91 -8.78
CA LYS A 59 15.46 -9.91 -10.16
C LYS A 59 17.00 -10.04 -10.23
N LEU A 60 17.68 -9.86 -9.10
CA LEU A 60 19.13 -9.96 -8.93
C LEU A 60 19.50 -11.40 -8.54
#